data_AF-A0A6A3GPJ0-F1
#
_entry.id   AF-A0A6A3GPJ0-F1
#
_cell.length_a   1.000
_cell.length_b   1.000
_cell.length_c   1.000
_cell.angle_alpha   90.00
_cell.angle_beta   90.00
_cell.angle_gamma   90.00
#
_symmetry.space_group_name_H-M   'P 1'
#
loop_
_entity.id
_entity.type
_entity.pdbx_description
1 polymer ?
#
loop_
_entity_poly.entity_id
_entity_poly.type
_entity_poly.pdbx_seq_one_letter_code
_entity_poly.pdbx_strand_id
1 'polypeptide(L)'
;MLLRRLAFLCRHDDLAGEFGRSPEVISSIVNITASMIYMNIKSKMAFDHRMVRRYKERSAAAIFAKVGRLPNCLGFIDGTVRRICRPTRHQKQAYSGHKKMHGIKFQSVTIANGLFVSLYGPVEGRRHDGYMLRASEMEAEMAKYPDYVIYGDQGYPLRSWIICPYAGAVLTNAQTQFNLDLSKVRVAVEWSFGWIVRDWEIFTHPNNMKLFKSPIGLLYIVAAFLTNCLSCVRRRNQTSKYFRCNLPTLEIYLADLHDEDVNEDDYPSDVNEDFFDDESDLSSDSDSSDYESSDTSITSDDENKLAN
;
A
#
# COMPACT_ATOMS: atom_id res chain seq x y z
N MET A 1 -23.77 4.77 -0.56
CA MET A 1 -23.78 3.58 0.33
C MET A 1 -22.40 2.93 0.50
N LEU A 2 -21.74 2.46 -0.57
CA LEU A 2 -20.39 1.85 -0.46
C LEU A 2 -19.36 2.78 0.20
N LEU A 3 -19.23 4.03 -0.28
CA LEU A 3 -18.31 5.01 0.32
C LEU A 3 -18.59 5.22 1.81
N ARG A 4 -19.87 5.40 2.18
CA ARG A 4 -20.32 5.52 3.57
C ARG A 4 -19.92 4.31 4.43
N ARG A 5 -20.00 3.10 3.86
CA ARG A 5 -19.61 1.84 4.52
C ARG A 5 -18.10 1.69 4.70
N LEU A 6 -17.31 2.16 3.73
CA LEU A 6 -15.85 2.11 3.78
C LEU A 6 -15.27 3.16 4.74
N ALA A 7 -15.79 4.39 4.66
CA ALA A 7 -15.25 5.55 5.36
C ALA A 7 -15.46 5.52 6.87
N PHE A 8 -16.54 4.88 7.34
CA PHE A 8 -16.93 4.91 8.75
C PHE A 8 -17.27 3.53 9.28
N LEU A 9 -16.91 3.29 10.54
CA LEU A 9 -17.32 2.08 11.25
C LEU A 9 -18.83 2.09 11.51
N CYS A 10 -19.55 1.15 10.90
CA CYS A 10 -20.98 0.99 11.08
C CYS A 10 -21.41 -0.48 10.98
N ARG A 11 -22.51 -0.85 11.64
CA ARG A 11 -23.25 -2.07 11.35
C ARG A 11 -24.19 -1.83 10.18
N HIS A 12 -24.64 -2.90 9.53
CA HIS A 12 -25.66 -2.77 8.49
C HIS A 12 -27.00 -2.27 9.06
N ASP A 13 -27.28 -2.52 10.35
CA ASP A 13 -28.44 -1.97 11.06
C ASP A 13 -28.38 -0.44 11.18
N ASP A 14 -27.20 0.12 11.43
CA ASP A 14 -27.02 1.59 11.51
C ASP A 14 -27.31 2.22 10.14
N LEU A 15 -26.81 1.58 9.08
CA LEU A 15 -27.05 2.00 7.70
C LEU A 15 -28.51 1.80 7.28
N ALA A 16 -29.24 0.86 7.89
CA ALA A 16 -30.64 0.62 7.60
C ALA A 16 -31.52 1.82 7.95
N GLY A 17 -31.25 2.45 9.10
CA GLY A 17 -31.88 3.71 9.48
C GLY A 17 -31.55 4.86 8.54
N GLU A 18 -30.28 4.99 8.13
CA GLU A 18 -29.82 6.09 7.26
C GLU A 18 -30.37 5.98 5.82
N PHE A 19 -30.40 4.77 5.24
CA PHE A 19 -30.76 4.56 3.84
C PHE A 19 -32.18 4.03 3.63
N GLY A 20 -32.93 3.73 4.69
CA GLY A 20 -34.31 3.21 4.60
C GLY A 20 -34.40 1.85 3.91
N ARG A 21 -33.38 0.99 4.08
CA ARG A 21 -33.29 -0.34 3.45
C ARG A 21 -32.93 -1.39 4.50
N SER A 22 -33.34 -2.64 4.28
CA SER A 22 -32.96 -3.70 5.21
C SER A 22 -31.44 -3.95 5.21
N PRO A 23 -30.87 -4.45 6.31
CA PRO A 23 -29.44 -4.79 6.40
C PRO A 23 -28.96 -5.73 5.29
N GLU A 24 -29.80 -6.67 4.84
CA GLU A 24 -29.50 -7.60 3.75
C GLU A 24 -29.37 -6.88 2.41
N VAL A 25 -30.31 -5.97 2.12
CA VAL A 25 -30.28 -5.15 0.90
C VAL A 25 -29.03 -4.26 0.89
N ILE A 26 -28.69 -3.67 2.04
CA ILE A 26 -27.48 -2.85 2.18
C ILE A 26 -26.22 -3.67 1.91
N SER A 27 -26.11 -4.86 2.52
CA SER A 27 -25.01 -5.78 2.29
C SER A 27 -24.87 -6.13 0.81
N SER A 28 -25.99 -6.46 0.14
CA SER A 28 -26.02 -6.76 -1.28
C SER A 28 -25.58 -5.57 -2.13
N ILE A 29 -26.11 -4.37 -1.89
CA ILE A 29 -25.72 -3.16 -2.62
C ILE A 29 -24.22 -2.90 -2.46
N VAL A 30 -23.69 -2.93 -1.24
CA VAL A 30 -22.26 -2.71 -0.97
C VAL A 30 -21.40 -3.69 -1.76
N ASN A 31 -21.71 -4.99 -1.70
CA ASN A 31 -20.92 -6.02 -2.35
C ASN A 31 -21.04 -5.97 -3.88
N ILE A 32 -22.24 -5.74 -4.41
CA ILE A 32 -22.48 -5.60 -5.86
C ILE A 32 -21.77 -4.36 -6.40
N THR A 33 -21.93 -3.20 -5.75
CA THR A 33 -21.25 -1.97 -6.17
C THR A 33 -19.73 -2.12 -6.13
N ALA A 34 -19.17 -2.72 -5.06
CA ALA A 34 -17.73 -2.97 -4.97
C ALA A 34 -17.26 -3.90 -6.10
N SER A 35 -18.04 -4.94 -6.41
CA SER A 35 -17.74 -5.87 -7.50
C SER A 35 -17.78 -5.18 -8.87
N MET A 36 -18.79 -4.34 -9.12
CA MET A 36 -18.91 -3.57 -10.35
C MET A 36 -17.72 -2.61 -10.52
N ILE A 37 -17.33 -1.89 -9.47
CA ILE A 37 -16.15 -1.02 -9.52
C ILE A 37 -14.91 -1.86 -9.85
N TYR A 38 -14.68 -2.94 -9.10
CA TYR A 38 -13.53 -3.82 -9.31
C TYR A 38 -13.44 -4.35 -10.76
N MET A 39 -14.57 -4.75 -11.36
CA MET A 39 -14.54 -5.26 -12.74
C MET A 39 -14.05 -4.22 -13.75
N ASN A 40 -14.31 -2.93 -13.51
CA ASN A 40 -13.81 -1.84 -14.35
C ASN A 40 -12.34 -1.50 -14.03
N ILE A 41 -11.91 -1.58 -12.77
CA ILE A 41 -10.57 -1.13 -12.35
C ILE A 41 -9.52 -2.26 -12.28
N LYS A 42 -9.89 -3.53 -12.43
CA LYS A 42 -8.98 -4.68 -12.16
C LYS A 42 -7.68 -4.62 -12.96
N SER A 43 -7.73 -4.21 -14.23
CA SER A 43 -6.53 -4.11 -15.07
C SER A 43 -5.65 -2.96 -14.62
N LYS A 44 -6.26 -1.81 -14.35
CA LYS A 44 -5.59 -0.60 -13.85
C LYS A 44 -4.91 -0.85 -12.50
N MET A 45 -5.59 -1.54 -11.57
CA MET A 45 -5.01 -1.86 -10.26
C MET A 45 -4.02 -3.01 -10.30
N ALA A 46 -4.09 -3.91 -11.30
CA ALA A 46 -3.06 -4.93 -11.49
C ALA A 46 -1.72 -4.27 -11.88
N PHE A 47 -1.72 -3.43 -12.91
CA PHE A 47 -0.60 -2.56 -13.26
C PHE A 47 -1.05 -1.38 -14.15
N ASP A 48 -0.91 -0.15 -13.66
CA ASP A 48 -1.30 1.08 -14.36
C ASP A 48 -0.19 1.57 -15.29
N HIS A 49 -0.10 0.96 -16.48
CA HIS A 49 0.89 1.34 -17.48
C HIS A 49 0.84 2.80 -17.89
N ARG A 50 -0.35 3.40 -17.89
CA ARG A 50 -0.54 4.78 -18.35
C ARG A 50 0.08 5.75 -17.34
N MET A 51 -0.21 5.56 -16.04
CA MET A 51 0.41 6.38 -14.99
C MET A 51 1.91 6.15 -14.91
N VAL A 52 2.39 4.91 -15.03
CA VAL A 52 3.84 4.64 -15.04
C VAL A 52 4.50 5.30 -16.24
N ARG A 53 3.95 5.18 -17.46
CA ARG A 53 4.52 5.82 -18.65
C ARG A 53 4.57 7.34 -18.52
N ARG A 54 3.56 7.95 -17.92
CA ARG A 54 3.46 9.40 -17.75
C ARG A 54 4.42 9.95 -16.69
N TYR A 55 4.65 9.19 -15.61
CA TYR A 55 5.35 9.70 -14.43
C TYR A 55 6.71 9.07 -14.16
N LYS A 56 7.14 8.03 -14.87
CA LYS A 56 8.41 7.32 -14.58
C LYS A 56 9.63 8.26 -14.54
N GLU A 57 9.77 9.18 -15.50
CA GLU A 57 10.89 10.13 -15.53
C GLU A 57 10.83 11.10 -14.34
N ARG A 58 9.67 11.71 -14.10
CA ARG A 58 9.47 12.68 -13.02
C ARG A 58 9.64 12.03 -11.65
N SER A 59 9.12 10.81 -11.50
CA SER A 59 9.26 10.00 -10.29
C SER A 59 10.73 9.68 -10.02
N ALA A 60 11.46 9.23 -11.04
CA ALA A 60 12.86 8.90 -10.91
C ALA A 60 13.74 10.12 -10.58
N ALA A 61 13.51 11.24 -11.25
CA ALA A 61 14.17 12.50 -10.93
C ALA A 61 13.88 12.97 -9.50
N ALA A 62 12.63 12.86 -9.05
CA ALA A 62 12.21 13.28 -7.71
C ALA A 62 12.82 12.41 -6.60
N ILE A 63 12.88 11.08 -6.81
CA ILE A 63 13.53 10.15 -5.89
C ILE A 63 15.04 10.41 -5.85
N PHE A 64 15.67 10.59 -7.01
CA PHE A 64 17.09 10.90 -7.10
C PHE A 64 17.43 12.22 -6.40
N ALA A 65 16.61 13.26 -6.54
CA ALA A 65 16.83 14.54 -5.87
C ALA A 65 16.86 14.44 -4.33
N LYS A 66 16.25 13.39 -3.74
CA LYS A 66 16.23 13.20 -2.27
C LYS A 66 17.45 12.51 -1.70
N VAL A 67 18.06 11.60 -2.46
CA VAL A 67 19.13 10.71 -1.94
C VAL A 67 20.34 10.56 -2.85
N GLY A 68 20.28 11.01 -4.10
CA GLY A 68 21.41 11.01 -5.04
C GLY A 68 21.96 9.63 -5.36
N ARG A 69 21.16 8.56 -5.22
CA ARG A 69 21.63 7.17 -5.39
C ARG A 69 21.47 6.65 -6.82
N LEU A 70 20.26 6.29 -7.23
CA LEU A 70 20.00 5.79 -8.58
C LEU A 70 19.09 6.74 -9.33
N PRO A 71 19.50 7.24 -10.52
CA PRO A 71 18.73 8.21 -11.28
C PRO A 71 17.49 7.60 -11.97
N ASN A 72 17.35 6.28 -11.94
CA ASN A 72 16.34 5.52 -12.66
C ASN A 72 15.38 4.75 -11.72
N CYS A 73 15.33 5.08 -10.43
CA CYS A 73 14.38 4.46 -9.52
C CYS A 73 12.99 5.09 -9.67
N LEU A 74 12.02 4.41 -10.28
CA LEU A 74 10.69 4.99 -10.53
C LEU A 74 9.72 4.90 -9.34
N GLY A 75 10.03 4.11 -8.30
CA GLY A 75 9.09 3.89 -7.22
C GLY A 75 9.51 2.81 -6.22
N PHE A 76 8.54 2.40 -5.39
CA PHE A 76 8.74 1.56 -4.23
C PHE A 76 7.81 0.36 -4.28
N ILE A 77 8.35 -0.84 -4.08
CA ILE A 77 7.57 -2.07 -3.90
C ILE A 77 7.56 -2.45 -2.42
N ASP A 78 6.38 -2.75 -1.89
CA ASP A 78 6.25 -3.19 -0.52
C ASP A 78 5.05 -4.10 -0.27
N GLY A 79 5.18 -4.96 0.74
CA GLY A 79 4.14 -5.85 1.20
C GLY A 79 3.42 -5.26 2.41
N THR A 80 2.10 -5.43 2.48
CA THR A 80 1.32 -5.02 3.65
C THR A 80 0.38 -6.11 4.13
N VAL A 81 0.19 -6.18 5.45
CA VAL A 81 -0.72 -7.15 6.07
C VAL A 81 -1.96 -6.42 6.56
N ARG A 82 -3.13 -6.81 6.07
CA ARG A 82 -4.41 -6.37 6.61
C ARG A 82 -4.88 -7.37 7.66
N ARG A 83 -4.91 -6.91 8.91
CA ARG A 83 -5.33 -7.71 10.06
C ARG A 83 -6.80 -8.10 9.90
N ILE A 84 -7.10 -9.36 10.22
CA ILE A 84 -8.44 -9.91 10.22
C ILE A 84 -8.77 -10.51 11.57
N CYS A 85 -10.04 -10.73 11.83
CA CYS A 85 -10.48 -11.56 12.94
C CYS A 85 -9.93 -12.98 12.76
N ARG A 86 -9.61 -13.66 13.87
CA ARG A 86 -9.19 -15.06 13.84
C ARG A 86 -10.24 -15.89 13.10
N PRO A 87 -9.92 -16.46 11.94
CA PRO A 87 -10.92 -17.16 11.14
C PRO A 87 -11.24 -18.52 11.77
N THR A 88 -12.44 -19.05 11.56
CA THR A 88 -12.78 -20.40 12.05
C THR A 88 -12.10 -21.48 11.21
N ARG A 89 -11.99 -21.25 9.89
CA ARG A 89 -11.35 -22.15 8.92
C ARG A 89 -10.03 -21.56 8.44
N HIS A 90 -9.10 -22.40 7.99
CA HIS A 90 -7.84 -21.97 7.37
C HIS A 90 -6.97 -21.05 8.24
N GLN A 91 -7.04 -21.16 9.57
CA GLN A 91 -6.27 -20.33 10.52
C GLN A 91 -4.77 -20.32 10.19
N LYS A 92 -4.18 -21.49 9.97
CA LYS A 92 -2.74 -21.62 9.64
C LYS A 92 -2.36 -20.91 8.33
N GLN A 93 -3.29 -20.80 7.37
CA GLN A 93 -3.05 -20.10 6.09
C GLN A 93 -3.10 -18.59 6.29
N ALA A 94 -4.04 -18.12 7.11
CA ALA A 94 -4.19 -16.70 7.42
C ALA A 94 -3.17 -16.17 8.44
N TYR A 95 -2.51 -17.04 9.21
CA TYR A 95 -1.58 -16.60 10.25
C TYR A 95 -0.22 -16.21 9.67
N SER A 96 0.21 -14.97 9.94
CA SER A 96 1.56 -14.49 9.66
C SER A 96 2.45 -14.71 10.87
N GLY A 97 3.47 -15.57 10.74
CA GLY A 97 4.43 -15.82 11.82
C GLY A 97 5.24 -14.57 12.19
N HIS A 98 5.66 -13.80 11.18
CA HIS A 98 6.46 -12.58 11.38
C HIS A 98 5.66 -11.48 12.11
N LYS A 99 4.41 -11.21 11.71
CA LYS A 99 3.56 -10.21 12.37
C LYS A 99 2.79 -10.75 13.58
N LYS A 100 2.93 -12.04 13.91
CA LYS A 100 2.22 -12.76 14.99
C LYS A 100 0.70 -12.51 15.02
N MET A 101 0.07 -12.44 13.85
CA MET A 101 -1.36 -12.14 13.73
C MET A 101 -2.01 -12.80 12.51
N HIS A 102 -3.34 -12.93 12.54
CA HIS A 102 -4.11 -13.36 11.37
C HIS A 102 -4.33 -12.18 10.42
N GLY A 103 -4.04 -12.38 9.14
CA GLY A 103 -4.13 -11.35 8.13
C GLY A 103 -4.28 -11.91 6.72
N ILE A 104 -4.66 -11.02 5.82
CA ILE A 104 -4.44 -11.20 4.39
C ILE A 104 -3.36 -10.22 3.94
N LYS A 105 -2.57 -10.60 2.94
CA LYS A 105 -1.47 -9.78 2.43
C LYS A 105 -1.82 -9.15 1.09
N PHE A 106 -1.21 -8.00 0.85
CA PHE A 106 -1.15 -7.35 -0.45
C PHE A 106 0.28 -6.92 -0.72
N GLN A 107 0.63 -6.84 -1.99
CA GLN A 107 1.87 -6.22 -2.47
C GLN A 107 1.47 -5.03 -3.32
N SER A 108 2.14 -3.90 -3.15
CA SER A 108 1.90 -2.73 -4.00
C SER A 108 3.17 -2.14 -4.56
N VAL A 109 3.05 -1.49 -5.72
CA VAL A 109 4.04 -0.55 -6.23
C VAL A 109 3.46 0.85 -6.15
N THR A 110 4.22 1.77 -5.55
CA THR A 110 3.88 3.19 -5.46
C THR A 110 4.97 4.02 -6.12
N ILE A 111 4.60 5.13 -6.75
CA ILE A 111 5.55 6.07 -7.39
C ILE A 111 5.65 7.36 -6.55
N ALA A 112 6.57 8.26 -6.91
CA ALA A 112 6.91 9.42 -6.09
C ALA A 112 5.76 10.44 -5.90
N ASN A 113 4.68 10.37 -6.67
CA ASN A 113 3.48 11.17 -6.44
C ASN A 113 2.48 10.51 -5.46
N GLY A 114 2.82 9.36 -4.90
CA GLY A 114 2.00 8.63 -3.91
C GLY A 114 0.87 7.78 -4.48
N LEU A 115 0.75 7.68 -5.81
CA LEU A 115 -0.23 6.79 -6.42
C LEU A 115 0.21 5.32 -6.33
N PHE A 116 -0.74 4.45 -6.01
CA PHE A 116 -0.61 3.02 -6.26
C PHE A 116 -0.72 2.76 -7.76
N VAL A 117 0.37 2.29 -8.38
CA VAL A 117 0.38 1.86 -9.79
C VAL A 117 0.23 0.36 -9.93
N SER A 118 0.36 -0.40 -8.85
CA SER A 118 0.03 -1.83 -8.81
C SER A 118 -0.38 -2.21 -7.40
N LEU A 119 -1.39 -3.08 -7.27
CA LEU A 119 -1.82 -3.68 -6.03
C LEU A 119 -2.24 -5.14 -6.26
N TYR A 120 -1.35 -6.06 -5.93
CA TYR A 120 -1.57 -7.49 -6.00
C TYR A 120 -2.10 -8.07 -4.68
N GLY A 121 -3.14 -8.88 -4.76
CA GLY A 121 -3.73 -9.60 -3.64
C GLY A 121 -5.23 -9.85 -3.84
N PRO A 122 -5.93 -10.38 -2.83
CA PRO A 122 -5.42 -10.77 -1.51
C PRO A 122 -4.61 -12.08 -1.54
N VAL A 123 -3.60 -12.17 -0.67
CA VAL A 123 -2.76 -13.38 -0.50
C VAL A 123 -2.88 -13.91 0.94
N GLU A 124 -2.70 -15.22 1.13
CA GLU A 124 -2.62 -15.87 2.44
C GLU A 124 -1.58 -15.19 3.37
N GLY A 125 -1.95 -14.91 4.62
CA GLY A 125 -1.10 -14.24 5.61
C GLY A 125 0.25 -14.91 5.89
N ARG A 126 0.33 -16.25 5.72
CA ARG A 126 1.57 -17.02 5.92
C ARG A 126 2.64 -16.82 4.83
N ARG A 127 2.27 -16.27 3.67
CA ARG A 127 3.18 -16.18 2.52
C ARG A 127 4.18 -15.04 2.72
N HIS A 128 5.41 -15.23 2.28
CA HIS A 128 6.47 -14.21 2.31
C HIS A 128 6.41 -13.34 1.06
N ASP A 129 7.07 -12.19 1.08
CA ASP A 129 6.93 -11.17 0.04
C ASP A 129 7.57 -11.62 -1.29
N GLY A 130 8.66 -12.41 -1.23
CA GLY A 130 9.20 -13.10 -2.41
C GLY A 130 8.22 -14.08 -3.10
N TYR A 131 7.25 -14.66 -2.39
CA TYR A 131 6.17 -15.44 -3.03
C TYR A 131 5.21 -14.51 -3.77
N MET A 132 4.82 -13.39 -3.15
CA MET A 132 3.94 -12.41 -3.77
C MET A 132 4.57 -11.81 -5.03
N LEU A 133 5.88 -11.52 -4.99
CA LEU A 133 6.63 -11.01 -6.14
C LEU A 133 6.52 -11.90 -7.38
N ARG A 134 6.60 -13.22 -7.19
CA ARG A 134 6.46 -14.17 -8.30
C ARG A 134 5.01 -14.30 -8.75
N ALA A 135 4.10 -14.34 -7.78
CA ALA A 135 2.68 -14.56 -8.04
C ALA A 135 1.98 -13.34 -8.66
N SER A 136 2.54 -12.14 -8.49
CA SER A 136 2.08 -10.90 -9.12
C SER A 136 2.60 -10.70 -10.54
N GLU A 137 3.49 -11.58 -11.02
CA GLU A 137 4.13 -11.48 -12.34
C GLU A 137 4.84 -10.14 -12.59
N MET A 138 5.26 -9.47 -11.51
CA MET A 138 5.86 -8.13 -11.56
C MET A 138 7.12 -8.06 -12.44
N GLU A 139 7.84 -9.17 -12.62
CA GLU A 139 8.97 -9.25 -13.55
C GLU A 139 8.57 -8.98 -15.00
N ALA A 140 7.43 -9.53 -15.45
CA ALA A 140 6.91 -9.30 -16.79
C ALA A 140 6.47 -7.83 -16.98
N GLU A 141 5.95 -7.21 -15.92
CA GLU A 141 5.57 -5.81 -15.93
C GLU A 141 6.77 -4.87 -15.98
N MET A 142 7.79 -5.14 -15.17
CA MET A 142 9.01 -4.34 -15.13
C MET A 142 9.91 -4.56 -16.35
N ALA A 143 9.82 -5.71 -17.03
CA ALA A 143 10.49 -5.94 -18.31
C ALA A 143 10.05 -4.97 -19.42
N LYS A 144 8.86 -4.35 -19.31
CA LYS A 144 8.40 -3.28 -20.21
C LYS A 144 9.09 -1.94 -19.95
N TYR A 145 9.85 -1.82 -18.87
CA TYR A 145 10.60 -0.63 -18.44
C TYR A 145 12.06 -0.99 -18.09
N PRO A 146 12.85 -1.53 -19.03
CA PRO A 146 14.14 -2.16 -18.75
C PRO A 146 15.19 -1.20 -18.17
N ASP A 147 15.06 0.11 -18.42
CA ASP A 147 15.98 1.12 -17.92
C ASP A 147 15.67 1.58 -16.50
N TYR A 148 14.57 1.09 -15.89
CA TYR A 148 14.10 1.55 -14.59
C TYR A 148 14.15 0.44 -13.53
N VAL A 149 14.34 0.88 -12.29
CA VAL A 149 14.31 0.00 -11.10
C VAL A 149 13.26 0.49 -10.11
N ILE A 150 12.91 -0.38 -9.16
CA ILE A 150 12.11 -0.03 -7.99
C ILE A 150 12.86 -0.41 -6.70
N TYR A 151 12.62 0.35 -5.64
CA TYR A 151 13.19 0.06 -4.32
C TYR A 151 12.28 -0.85 -3.51
N GLY A 152 12.82 -1.99 -3.09
CA GLY A 152 12.13 -2.98 -2.26
C GLY A 152 12.65 -3.01 -0.83
N ASP A 153 11.90 -3.68 0.04
CA ASP A 153 12.38 -4.09 1.35
C ASP A 153 13.38 -5.24 1.28
N GLN A 154 14.01 -5.55 2.41
CA GLN A 154 14.97 -6.66 2.50
C GLN A 154 14.30 -8.04 2.31
N GLY A 155 12.98 -8.13 2.41
CA GLY A 155 12.19 -9.33 2.15
C GLY A 155 12.09 -9.69 0.66
N TYR A 156 12.40 -8.75 -0.24
CA TYR A 156 12.47 -8.99 -1.67
C TYR A 156 13.85 -9.50 -2.12
N PRO A 157 13.90 -10.48 -3.04
CA PRO A 157 15.15 -10.89 -3.64
C PRO A 157 15.70 -9.78 -4.54
N LEU A 158 17.02 -9.57 -4.50
CA LEU A 158 17.69 -8.67 -5.44
C LEU A 158 17.48 -9.16 -6.89
N ARG A 159 17.16 -8.22 -7.77
CA ARG A 159 16.91 -8.42 -9.21
C ARG A 159 17.52 -7.25 -9.98
N SER A 160 17.66 -7.38 -11.30
CA SER A 160 18.11 -6.25 -12.15
C SER A 160 17.18 -5.03 -12.05
N TRP A 161 15.90 -5.25 -11.72
CA TRP A 161 14.85 -4.23 -11.64
C TRP A 161 14.36 -3.96 -10.21
N ILE A 162 14.88 -4.66 -9.18
CA ILE A 162 14.57 -4.39 -7.76
C ILE A 162 15.86 -4.21 -6.98
N ILE A 163 15.99 -3.06 -6.31
CA ILE A 163 17.11 -2.76 -5.43
C ILE A 163 16.63 -2.81 -3.98
N CYS A 164 17.34 -3.59 -3.17
CA CYS A 164 17.03 -3.79 -1.76
C CYS A 164 18.19 -3.31 -0.88
N PRO A 165 17.95 -2.99 0.40
CA PRO A 165 19.01 -2.73 1.36
C PRO A 165 20.01 -3.89 1.45
N TYR A 166 21.27 -3.58 1.74
CA TYR A 166 22.29 -4.58 2.07
C TYR A 166 21.90 -5.34 3.34
N ALA A 167 22.01 -6.66 3.29
CA ALA A 167 21.76 -7.55 4.42
C ALA A 167 23.07 -8.01 5.08
N GLY A 168 23.05 -8.26 6.39
CA GLY A 168 24.18 -8.83 7.13
C GLY A 168 24.33 -8.25 8.53
N ALA A 169 25.05 -8.96 9.41
CA ALA A 169 25.32 -8.52 10.78
C ALA A 169 26.39 -7.42 10.87
N VAL A 170 27.32 -7.38 9.90
CA VAL A 170 28.38 -6.38 9.82
C VAL A 170 28.30 -5.72 8.45
N LEU A 171 27.89 -4.45 8.44
CA LEU A 171 27.82 -3.63 7.24
C LEU A 171 28.98 -2.63 7.24
N THR A 172 29.53 -2.35 6.06
CA THR A 172 30.48 -1.24 5.90
C THR A 172 29.76 0.09 6.07
N ASN A 173 30.49 1.16 6.41
CA ASN A 173 29.91 2.50 6.53
C ASN A 173 29.16 2.93 5.26
N ALA A 174 29.66 2.56 4.08
CA ALA A 174 29.02 2.85 2.80
C ALA A 174 27.70 2.09 2.62
N GLN A 175 27.65 0.81 3.02
CA GLN A 175 26.42 0.00 2.99
C GLN A 175 25.39 0.52 4.00
N THR A 176 25.81 0.88 5.19
CA THR A 176 24.95 1.49 6.21
C THR A 176 24.35 2.80 5.70
N GLN A 177 25.17 3.69 5.11
CA GLN A 177 24.67 4.93 4.54
C GLN A 177 23.69 4.68 3.38
N PHE A 178 23.97 3.71 2.51
CA PHE A 178 23.06 3.31 1.44
C PHE A 178 21.72 2.83 1.99
N ASN A 179 21.72 1.99 3.03
CA ASN A 179 20.51 1.50 3.67
C ASN A 179 19.71 2.63 4.32
N LEU A 180 20.37 3.59 4.98
CA LEU A 180 19.73 4.77 5.55
C LEU A 180 19.04 5.61 4.47
N ASP A 181 19.71 5.83 3.34
CA ASP A 181 19.16 6.59 2.22
C ASP A 181 17.95 5.88 1.60
N LEU A 182 18.02 4.56 1.39
CA LEU A 182 16.89 3.77 0.90
C LEU A 182 15.71 3.84 1.87
N SER A 183 15.92 3.66 3.17
CA SER A 183 14.86 3.77 4.19
C SER A 183 14.21 5.15 4.18
N LYS A 184 15.00 6.21 4.04
CA LYS A 184 14.54 7.61 3.99
C LYS A 184 13.55 7.89 2.85
N VAL A 185 13.69 7.24 1.70
CA VAL A 185 12.74 7.41 0.58
C VAL A 185 11.62 6.38 0.61
N ARG A 186 11.90 5.16 1.10
CA ARG A 186 10.92 4.08 1.14
C ARG A 186 9.78 4.32 2.12
N VAL A 187 9.96 5.13 3.17
CA VAL A 187 8.87 5.51 4.10
C VAL A 187 7.61 6.02 3.38
N ALA A 188 7.74 6.53 2.16
CA ALA A 188 6.63 6.95 1.31
C ALA A 188 5.61 5.85 0.97
N VAL A 189 6.04 4.58 0.85
CA VAL A 189 5.10 3.46 0.61
C VAL A 189 4.23 3.21 1.85
N GLU A 190 4.80 3.39 3.04
CA GLU A 190 4.08 3.24 4.31
C GLU A 190 3.04 4.34 4.47
N TRP A 191 3.37 5.58 4.10
CA TRP A 191 2.40 6.68 4.06
C TRP A 191 1.24 6.38 3.12
N SER A 192 1.53 5.79 1.94
CA SER A 192 0.51 5.43 0.97
C SER A 192 -0.46 4.39 1.55
N PHE A 193 0.04 3.35 2.23
CA PHE A 193 -0.81 2.40 2.95
C PHE A 193 -1.57 3.04 4.12
N GLY A 194 -0.93 3.99 4.82
CA GLY A 194 -1.53 4.76 5.91
C GLY A 194 -2.76 5.55 5.44
N TRP A 195 -2.70 6.15 4.24
CA TRP A 195 -3.84 6.85 3.64
C TRP A 195 -5.06 5.95 3.44
N ILE A 196 -4.88 4.68 3.04
CA ILE A 196 -6.01 3.75 2.93
C ILE A 196 -6.67 3.54 4.30
N VAL A 197 -5.88 3.35 5.36
CA VAL A 197 -6.44 3.12 6.70
C VAL A 197 -7.09 4.38 7.26
N ARG A 198 -6.56 5.56 6.92
CA ARG A 198 -7.08 6.86 7.34
C ARG A 198 -8.38 7.23 6.64
N ASP A 199 -8.43 7.08 5.32
CA ASP A 199 -9.62 7.42 4.53
C ASP A 199 -10.75 6.37 4.69
N TRP A 200 -10.41 5.13 5.06
CA TRP A 200 -11.35 4.01 5.13
C TRP A 200 -11.30 3.28 6.47
N GLU A 201 -12.03 3.81 7.45
CA GLU A 201 -12.07 3.31 8.83
C GLU A 201 -12.51 1.83 8.95
N ILE A 202 -13.19 1.27 7.95
CA ILE A 202 -13.53 -0.16 7.96
C ILE A 202 -12.30 -1.07 8.18
N PHE A 203 -11.10 -0.63 7.76
CA PHE A 203 -9.86 -1.40 7.92
C PHE A 203 -9.14 -1.20 9.26
N THR A 204 -9.58 -0.27 10.11
CA THR A 204 -8.97 -0.04 11.44
C THR A 204 -9.47 -1.04 12.49
N HIS A 205 -10.56 -1.77 12.22
CA HIS A 205 -11.23 -2.64 13.18
C HIS A 205 -11.22 -4.13 12.75
N PRO A 206 -10.17 -4.90 13.10
CA PRO A 206 -10.01 -6.29 12.67
C PRO A 206 -11.17 -7.21 13.06
N ASN A 207 -11.88 -6.90 14.14
CA ASN A 207 -13.02 -7.68 14.64
C ASN A 207 -14.19 -7.73 13.63
N ASN A 208 -14.31 -6.72 12.77
CA ASN A 208 -15.31 -6.66 11.70
C ASN A 208 -14.81 -7.27 10.39
N MET A 209 -13.52 -7.58 10.31
CA MET A 209 -12.85 -8.16 9.14
C MET A 209 -12.87 -9.68 9.24
N LYS A 210 -14.04 -10.28 8.96
CA LYS A 210 -14.27 -11.73 9.05
C LYS A 210 -14.19 -12.38 7.66
N LEU A 211 -13.17 -13.23 7.45
CA LEU A 211 -13.08 -14.05 6.24
C LEU A 211 -14.35 -14.89 6.05
N PHE A 212 -14.75 -15.07 4.79
CA PHE A 212 -15.97 -15.78 4.37
C PHE A 212 -17.29 -15.14 4.80
N LYS A 213 -17.27 -13.99 5.51
CA LYS A 213 -18.47 -13.19 5.82
C LYS A 213 -18.47 -11.83 5.14
N SER A 214 -17.30 -11.31 4.79
CA SER A 214 -17.16 -10.04 4.08
C SER A 214 -16.09 -10.18 3.00
N PRO A 215 -16.25 -9.54 1.83
CA PRO A 215 -15.30 -9.63 0.73
C PRO A 215 -14.13 -8.66 0.96
N ILE A 216 -13.36 -8.91 2.04
CA ILE A 216 -12.29 -8.01 2.52
C ILE A 216 -11.29 -7.66 1.41
N GLY A 217 -10.87 -8.68 0.64
CA GLY A 217 -9.92 -8.50 -0.45
C GLY A 217 -10.40 -7.51 -1.50
N LEU A 218 -11.63 -7.72 -1.97
CA LEU A 218 -12.30 -6.86 -2.92
C LEU A 218 -12.43 -5.42 -2.39
N LEU A 219 -12.90 -5.27 -1.15
CA LEU A 219 -13.09 -3.95 -0.53
C LEU A 219 -11.77 -3.20 -0.40
N TYR A 220 -10.66 -3.90 -0.08
CA TYR A 220 -9.36 -3.26 0.04
C TYR A 220 -8.81 -2.76 -1.29
N ILE A 221 -8.97 -3.53 -2.38
CA ILE A 221 -8.56 -3.11 -3.72
C ILE A 221 -9.37 -1.88 -4.17
N VAL A 222 -10.69 -1.93 -3.98
CA VAL A 222 -11.58 -0.80 -4.29
C VAL A 222 -11.22 0.44 -3.46
N ALA A 223 -10.93 0.26 -2.17
CA ALA A 223 -10.50 1.34 -1.30
C ALA A 223 -9.15 1.94 -1.74
N ALA A 224 -8.18 1.13 -2.14
CA ALA A 224 -6.91 1.63 -2.66
C ALA A 224 -7.08 2.46 -3.93
N PHE A 225 -7.91 2.00 -4.88
CA PHE A 225 -8.29 2.78 -6.06
C PHE A 225 -8.95 4.11 -5.69
N LEU A 226 -9.93 4.08 -4.78
CA LEU A 226 -10.60 5.29 -4.32
C LEU A 226 -9.64 6.23 -3.57
N THR A 227 -8.59 5.71 -2.92
CA THR A 227 -7.52 6.50 -2.28
C THR A 227 -6.69 7.24 -3.32
N ASN A 228 -6.38 6.59 -4.46
CA ASN A 228 -5.76 7.27 -5.60
C ASN A 228 -6.68 8.40 -6.12
N CYS A 229 -7.98 8.12 -6.31
CA CYS A 229 -8.94 9.13 -6.73
C CYS A 229 -9.00 10.32 -5.77
N LEU A 230 -9.08 10.06 -4.46
CA LEU A 230 -9.07 11.10 -3.44
C LEU A 230 -7.78 11.92 -3.46
N SER A 231 -6.63 11.28 -3.66
CA SER A 231 -5.35 11.98 -3.81
C SER A 231 -5.35 12.91 -5.05
N CYS A 232 -5.93 12.46 -6.16
CA CYS A 232 -6.07 13.26 -7.38
C CYS A 232 -7.04 14.44 -7.19
N VAL A 233 -8.20 14.22 -6.56
CA VAL A 233 -9.19 15.27 -6.25
C VAL A 233 -8.60 16.32 -5.32
N ARG A 234 -7.92 15.88 -4.25
CA ARG A 234 -7.28 16.78 -3.29
C ARG A 234 -6.05 17.47 -3.89
N ARG A 235 -5.51 16.95 -4.99
CA ARG A 235 -4.24 17.36 -5.61
C ARG A 235 -3.07 17.33 -4.62
N ARG A 236 -3.17 16.50 -3.58
CA ARG A 236 -2.17 16.36 -2.52
C ARG A 236 -2.21 15.00 -1.82
N ASN A 237 -1.02 14.53 -1.46
CA ASN A 237 -0.78 13.53 -0.42
C ASN A 237 0.64 13.71 0.15
N GLN A 238 0.91 13.08 1.29
CA GLN A 238 2.21 13.20 1.99
C GLN A 238 3.41 12.84 1.10
N THR A 239 3.28 11.82 0.26
CA THR A 239 4.33 11.34 -0.65
C THR A 239 4.64 12.36 -1.76
N SER A 240 3.61 12.89 -2.44
CA SER A 240 3.73 13.92 -3.47
C SER A 240 4.41 15.19 -2.94
N LYS A 241 4.04 15.62 -1.73
CA LYS A 241 4.66 16.75 -1.03
C LYS A 241 6.13 16.48 -0.74
N TYR A 242 6.41 15.31 -0.15
CA TYR A 242 7.76 14.93 0.21
C TYR A 242 8.68 14.95 -1.01
N PHE A 243 8.30 14.29 -2.10
CA PHE A 243 9.13 14.21 -3.32
C PHE A 243 9.03 15.42 -4.24
N ARG A 244 8.12 16.37 -3.97
CA ARG A 244 7.79 17.45 -4.90
C ARG A 244 7.37 16.93 -6.28
N CYS A 245 6.55 15.88 -6.28
CA CYS A 245 6.08 15.22 -7.49
C CYS A 245 4.56 15.31 -7.58
N ASN A 246 4.08 16.09 -8.54
CA ASN A 246 2.67 16.42 -8.66
C ASN A 246 1.81 15.21 -9.04
N LEU A 247 0.56 15.23 -8.57
CA LEU A 247 -0.47 14.26 -8.94
C LEU A 247 -1.14 14.66 -10.27
N PRO A 248 -1.72 13.69 -11.02
CA PRO A 248 -2.65 13.99 -12.10
C PRO A 248 -3.97 14.54 -11.56
N THR A 249 -4.79 15.15 -12.42
CA THR A 249 -6.19 15.44 -12.06
C THR A 249 -6.98 14.13 -11.98
N LEU A 250 -8.19 14.17 -11.44
CA LEU A 250 -9.03 12.98 -11.39
C LEU A 250 -9.38 12.50 -12.81
N GLU A 251 -9.68 13.43 -13.71
CA GLU A 251 -10.02 13.16 -15.11
C GLU A 251 -8.86 12.49 -15.83
N ILE A 252 -7.63 13.02 -15.66
CA ILE A 252 -6.43 12.37 -16.18
C ILE A 252 -6.29 10.98 -15.58
N TYR A 253 -6.45 10.79 -14.26
CA TYR A 253 -6.28 9.47 -13.65
C TYR A 253 -7.28 8.43 -14.18
N LEU A 254 -8.52 8.83 -14.49
CA LEU A 254 -9.61 7.94 -14.90
C LEU A 254 -9.76 7.75 -16.42
N ALA A 255 -9.04 8.51 -17.25
CA ALA A 255 -9.18 8.52 -18.70
C ALA A 255 -9.17 7.13 -19.38
N ASP A 256 -8.30 6.21 -18.91
CA ASP A 256 -8.17 4.84 -19.45
C ASP A 256 -9.30 3.88 -19.04
N LEU A 257 -10.20 4.31 -18.15
CA LEU A 257 -11.39 3.53 -17.79
C LEU A 257 -12.58 3.83 -18.71
N HIS A 258 -12.52 4.91 -19.51
CA HIS A 258 -13.61 5.38 -20.33
C HIS A 258 -13.39 5.20 -21.84
N ASP A 259 -12.26 4.60 -22.26
CA ASP A 259 -11.82 4.55 -23.67
C ASP A 259 -11.87 5.94 -24.34
N GLU A 260 -11.63 7.00 -23.56
CA GLU A 260 -11.59 8.37 -24.07
C GLU A 260 -10.16 8.72 -24.49
N ASP A 261 -9.99 9.15 -25.74
CA ASP A 261 -8.77 9.78 -26.23
C ASP A 261 -8.62 11.14 -25.53
N VAL A 262 -8.01 11.12 -24.35
CA VAL A 262 -7.72 12.35 -23.61
C VAL A 262 -6.47 12.99 -24.20
N ASN A 263 -6.65 14.12 -24.87
CA ASN A 263 -5.56 14.96 -25.32
C ASN A 263 -4.77 15.45 -24.09
N GLU A 264 -3.56 14.93 -23.94
CA GLU A 264 -2.73 15.12 -22.75
C GLU A 264 -2.23 16.56 -22.57
N ASP A 265 -2.27 17.36 -23.64
CA ASP A 265 -1.91 18.78 -23.67
C ASP A 265 -3.05 19.70 -23.17
N ASP A 266 -4.30 19.22 -23.13
CA ASP A 266 -5.47 19.99 -22.71
C ASP A 266 -5.56 20.16 -21.18
N TYR A 267 -4.73 19.45 -20.42
CA TYR A 267 -4.66 19.56 -18.97
C TYR A 267 -3.44 20.42 -18.59
N PRO A 268 -3.64 21.70 -18.22
CA PRO A 268 -2.54 22.60 -17.90
C PRO A 268 -1.67 22.00 -16.80
N SER A 269 -0.37 22.24 -16.98
CA SER A 269 0.76 21.73 -16.21
C SER A 269 0.42 21.40 -14.75
N ASP A 270 0.88 20.23 -14.29
CA ASP A 270 0.67 19.69 -12.94
C ASP A 270 1.12 20.59 -11.77
N VAL A 271 1.49 21.85 -12.01
CA VAL A 271 2.06 22.77 -11.05
C VAL A 271 0.98 23.30 -10.12
N ASN A 272 1.02 22.85 -8.88
CA ASN A 272 0.38 23.51 -7.75
C ASN A 272 1.52 24.14 -6.95
N GLU A 273 2.04 25.30 -7.41
CA GLU A 273 3.21 25.96 -6.79
C GLU A 273 2.95 26.25 -5.29
N ASP A 274 1.73 26.66 -4.96
CA ASP A 274 1.33 27.02 -3.58
C ASP A 274 1.27 25.83 -2.60
N PHE A 275 1.26 24.57 -3.09
CA PHE A 275 1.16 23.40 -2.22
C PHE A 275 2.50 23.00 -1.58
N PHE A 276 3.63 23.30 -2.22
CA PHE A 276 4.94 22.88 -1.70
C PHE A 276 5.51 23.78 -0.61
N ASP A 277 4.91 24.96 -0.42
CA ASP A 277 5.40 25.98 0.51
C ASP A 277 4.70 25.94 1.88
N ASP A 278 3.58 25.22 2.01
CA ASP A 278 2.91 25.03 3.30
C ASP A 278 3.47 23.82 4.06
N GLU A 279 4.27 24.05 5.11
CA GLU A 279 4.88 23.00 5.95
C GLU A 279 3.89 22.35 6.96
N SER A 280 2.66 22.87 7.12
CA SER A 280 1.74 22.48 8.21
C SER A 280 1.36 20.99 8.24
N ASP A 281 1.32 20.34 7.07
CA ASP A 281 0.90 18.94 6.92
C ASP A 281 2.01 17.91 7.25
N LEU A 282 3.21 18.33 7.70
CA LEU A 282 4.30 17.42 8.08
C LEU A 282 4.25 16.95 9.54
N SER A 283 3.36 17.50 10.37
CA SER A 283 3.13 16.98 11.72
C SER A 283 2.08 15.86 11.70
N SER A 284 2.52 14.63 11.46
CA SER A 284 1.84 13.49 12.04
C SER A 284 2.84 12.76 12.90
N ASP A 285 2.66 12.86 14.21
CA ASP A 285 3.33 12.05 15.21
C ASP A 285 3.43 10.61 14.70
N SER A 286 4.66 10.18 14.48
CA SER A 286 5.00 8.78 14.33
C SER A 286 4.91 8.12 15.70
N ASP A 287 3.69 8.01 16.25
CA ASP A 287 3.40 7.09 17.33
C ASP A 287 2.75 5.83 16.74
N SER A 288 3.57 5.13 15.95
CA SER A 288 3.58 3.68 15.98
C SER A 288 4.92 3.22 16.55
N SER A 289 5.25 3.73 17.73
CA SER A 289 6.30 3.16 18.57
C SER A 289 5.78 1.85 19.17
N ASP A 290 6.54 0.79 18.90
CA ASP A 290 6.87 -0.27 19.86
C ASP A 290 5.73 -1.12 20.45
N TYR A 291 5.47 -2.26 19.79
CA TYR A 291 5.36 -3.51 20.56
C TYR A 291 6.76 -4.08 20.71
N GLU A 292 7.35 -3.72 21.85
CA GLU A 292 8.63 -4.12 22.43
C GLU A 292 9.31 -5.37 21.86
N SER A 293 10.58 -5.15 21.50
CA SER A 293 11.64 -6.15 21.56
C SER A 293 11.92 -6.48 23.03
N SER A 294 11.56 -7.68 23.47
CA SER A 294 12.12 -8.26 24.69
C SER A 294 13.14 -9.33 24.30
N ASP A 295 14.41 -8.94 24.31
CA ASP A 295 15.51 -9.86 24.56
C ASP A 295 15.22 -10.62 25.86
N THR A 296 15.34 -11.94 25.82
CA THR A 296 15.50 -12.73 27.05
C THR A 296 16.77 -13.54 26.88
N SER A 297 17.84 -12.99 27.46
CA SER A 297 19.04 -13.73 27.81
C SER A 297 18.64 -14.92 28.69
N ILE A 298 18.85 -16.13 28.19
CA ILE A 298 18.77 -17.35 28.99
C ILE A 298 20.01 -17.37 29.88
N THR A 299 19.83 -17.01 31.15
CA THR A 299 20.76 -17.39 32.21
C THR A 299 20.32 -18.73 32.76
N SER A 300 21.24 -19.69 32.68
CA SER A 300 21.25 -20.92 33.47
C SER A 300 21.02 -20.59 34.94
N ASP A 301 20.07 -21.28 35.58
CA ASP A 301 20.15 -21.78 36.96
C ASP A 301 18.78 -22.39 37.32
N ASP A 302 18.74 -23.71 37.49
CA ASP A 302 17.88 -24.39 38.48
C ASP A 302 18.20 -25.89 38.47
N GLU A 303 19.35 -26.20 39.08
CA GLU A 303 19.54 -27.48 39.77
C GLU A 303 18.90 -27.40 41.16
N ASN A 304 18.34 -28.52 41.59
CA ASN A 304 17.94 -28.86 42.96
C ASN A 304 16.72 -28.13 43.57
N LYS A 305 15.57 -28.80 43.51
CA LYS A 305 14.83 -29.24 44.72
C LYS A 305 13.60 -30.05 44.33
N LEU A 306 13.59 -31.33 44.70
CA LEU A 306 12.58 -31.96 45.55
C LEU A 306 12.80 -33.48 45.53
N ALA A 307 13.63 -33.93 46.47
CA ALA A 307 13.47 -35.23 47.10
C ALA A 307 12.58 -35.00 48.33
N ASN A 308 11.37 -35.56 48.29
CA ASN A 308 10.59 -36.14 49.39
C ASN A 308 9.17 -36.44 48.89
#